data_AF-A0A0U3NT20-F1
#
_entry.id   AF-A0A0U3NT20-F1
#
_cell.length_a   1.000
_cell.length_b   1.000
_cell.length_c   1.000
_cell.angle_alpha   90.00
_cell.angle_beta   90.00
_cell.angle_gamma   90.00
#
_symmetry.space_group_name_H-M   'P 1'
#
loop_
_entity.id
_entity.type
_entity.pdbx_description
1 polymer ?
#
loop_
_entity_poly.entity_id
_entity_poly.type
_entity_poly.pdbx_seq_one_letter_code
_entity_poly.pdbx_strand_id
1 'polypeptide(L)'
;MTSVVHTPLGGKPNTLVIDGRVEEDRAVLTARGELVHGCTDVLSTALEGLPAHVRRVDLDMTDVVFMDTAGLQFLERLGAFGRRREVTVRSRHWNGQPRRILELAGLNPDAPLRHAAHPVDGEAESPGASAVSRERAEQLRELRTEVEQLKQAMASRPVIDQARGVLMAVHACTSEQAWEILREASQRSNIKLRAVAAAVTAGAEPDGPAPSEELRRALRAAVSHHLR
;
A
#
# COMPACT_ATOMS: atom_id res chain seq x y z
N MET A 1 1.15 57.19 3.62
CA MET A 1 2.31 56.34 3.35
C MET A 1 3.25 56.39 4.54
N THR A 2 3.29 55.31 5.34
CA THR A 2 4.52 54.83 5.97
C THR A 2 4.26 53.43 6.51
N SER A 3 4.97 52.50 5.90
CA SER A 3 5.07 51.09 6.22
C SER A 3 5.65 50.89 7.61
N VAL A 4 5.12 49.92 8.37
CA VAL A 4 5.90 49.21 9.38
C VAL A 4 5.69 47.72 9.13
N VAL A 5 6.63 47.15 8.38
CA VAL A 5 6.90 45.72 8.36
C VAL A 5 7.39 45.34 9.74
N HIS A 6 6.64 44.50 10.43
CA HIS A 6 7.16 43.77 11.59
C HIS A 6 7.51 42.36 11.16
N THR A 7 8.81 42.11 11.00
CA THR A 7 9.37 40.76 10.99
C THR A 7 9.66 40.37 12.44
N PRO A 8 9.15 39.24 12.95
CA PRO A 8 9.77 38.54 14.06
C PRO A 8 10.34 37.21 13.54
N LEU A 9 11.67 37.15 13.41
CA LEU A 9 12.41 35.90 13.40
C LEU A 9 12.84 35.60 14.84
N GLY A 10 12.28 34.53 15.44
CA GLY A 10 12.83 33.85 16.62
C GLY A 10 11.96 33.83 17.89
N GLY A 11 11.42 32.66 18.24
CA GLY A 11 11.58 32.18 19.63
C GLY A 11 10.35 31.89 20.50
N LYS A 12 9.11 32.09 20.06
CA LYS A 12 7.95 31.46 20.70
C LYS A 12 7.02 30.91 19.63
N PRO A 13 6.75 29.59 19.59
CA PRO A 13 5.70 29.07 18.73
C PRO A 13 4.40 29.82 19.06
N ASN A 14 3.62 30.13 18.03
CA ASN A 14 2.31 30.73 18.23
C ASN A 14 1.46 29.67 18.95
N THR A 15 1.44 29.74 20.28
CA THR A 15 0.97 28.64 21.13
C THR A 15 -0.49 28.37 20.82
N LEU A 16 -0.82 27.09 20.63
CA LEU A 16 -2.20 26.68 20.38
C LEU A 16 -3.10 27.15 21.52
N VAL A 17 -4.17 27.84 21.16
CA VAL A 17 -5.29 28.15 22.04
C VAL A 17 -6.54 27.51 21.45
N ILE A 18 -7.34 26.87 22.31
CA ILE A 18 -8.64 26.32 21.94
C ILE A 18 -9.68 26.98 22.83
N ASP A 19 -10.55 27.76 22.21
CA ASP A 19 -11.72 28.34 22.84
C ASP A 19 -12.96 27.54 22.44
N GLY A 20 -13.98 27.53 23.29
CA GLY A 20 -15.16 26.71 23.06
C GLY A 20 -16.43 27.36 23.55
N ARG A 21 -17.53 27.12 22.83
CA ARG A 21 -18.88 27.36 23.31
C ARG A 21 -19.73 26.12 23.14
N VAL A 22 -20.70 25.94 24.03
CA VAL A 22 -21.64 24.83 24.00
C VAL A 22 -23.03 25.39 23.68
N GLU A 23 -23.62 24.86 22.62
CA GLU A 23 -24.96 25.17 22.14
C GLU A 23 -25.79 23.88 22.25
N GLU A 24 -26.67 23.79 23.25
CA GLU A 24 -27.48 22.60 23.56
C GLU A 24 -26.65 21.32 23.69
N ASP A 25 -26.64 20.45 22.67
CA ASP A 25 -25.91 19.18 22.63
C ASP A 25 -24.62 19.24 21.80
N ARG A 26 -24.26 20.42 21.28
CA ARG A 26 -23.14 20.64 20.38
C ARG A 26 -22.09 21.55 21.01
N ALA A 27 -20.85 21.08 21.08
CA ALA A 27 -19.71 21.94 21.34
C ALA A 27 -19.11 22.44 20.02
N VAL A 28 -18.92 23.75 19.92
CA VAL A 28 -18.17 24.39 18.83
C VAL A 28 -16.88 24.93 19.42
N LEU A 29 -15.76 24.34 18.99
CA LEU A 29 -14.42 24.70 19.42
C LEU A 29 -13.70 25.44 18.29
N THR A 30 -12.90 26.45 18.61
CA THR A 30 -12.06 27.18 17.65
C THR A 30 -10.61 27.07 18.09
N ALA A 31 -9.78 26.48 17.23
CA ALA A 31 -8.34 26.39 17.43
C ALA A 31 -7.62 27.56 16.73
N ARG A 32 -6.68 28.19 17.45
CA ARG A 32 -5.86 29.30 16.92
C ARG A 32 -4.40 29.10 17.27
N GLY A 33 -3.51 29.40 16.33
CA GLY A 33 -2.06 29.25 16.51
C GLY A 33 -1.49 28.07 15.74
N GLU A 34 -0.56 27.33 16.35
CA GLU A 34 0.21 26.28 15.68
C GLU A 34 0.03 24.92 16.36
N LEU A 35 -0.16 23.87 15.56
CA LEU A 35 -0.20 22.49 16.03
C LEU A 35 1.22 21.90 16.06
N VAL A 36 1.96 22.25 17.10
CA VAL A 36 3.32 21.76 17.38
C VAL A 36 3.34 20.96 18.68
N HIS A 37 4.53 20.54 19.14
CA HIS A 37 4.71 19.86 20.42
C HIS A 37 3.90 20.50 21.56
N GLY A 38 3.17 19.68 22.33
CA GLY A 38 2.29 20.12 23.42
C GLY A 38 0.84 20.42 23.02
N CYS A 39 0.51 20.49 21.72
CA CYS A 39 -0.87 20.75 21.27
C CYS A 39 -1.90 19.72 21.77
N THR A 40 -1.49 18.48 21.99
CA THR A 40 -2.34 17.39 22.50
C THR A 40 -2.81 17.61 23.95
N ASP A 41 -2.01 18.31 24.75
CA ASP A 41 -2.32 18.59 26.16
C ASP A 41 -3.34 19.72 26.26
N VAL A 42 -3.16 20.75 25.43
CA VAL A 42 -4.14 21.84 25.23
C VAL A 42 -5.47 21.26 24.78
N LEU A 43 -5.45 20.34 23.79
CA LEU A 43 -6.65 19.64 23.34
C LEU A 43 -7.32 18.84 24.44
N SER A 44 -6.55 18.04 25.18
CA SER A 44 -7.10 17.19 26.24
C SER A 44 -7.79 18.05 27.31
N THR A 45 -7.16 19.15 27.70
CA THR A 45 -7.73 20.12 28.65
C THR A 45 -9.06 20.71 28.14
N ALA A 46 -9.11 21.14 26.88
CA ALA A 46 -10.33 21.69 26.28
C ALA A 46 -11.46 20.64 26.21
N LEU A 47 -11.14 19.39 25.85
CA LEU A 47 -12.11 18.29 25.76
C LEU A 47 -12.61 17.81 27.12
N GLU A 48 -11.76 17.85 28.15
CA GLU A 48 -12.12 17.51 29.54
C GLU A 48 -13.09 18.51 30.15
N GLY A 49 -13.01 19.79 29.74
CA GLY A 49 -13.94 20.84 30.14
C GLY A 49 -15.34 20.75 29.51
N LEU A 50 -15.57 19.83 28.56
CA LEU A 50 -16.87 19.71 27.90
C LEU A 50 -17.94 19.06 28.81
N PRO A 51 -19.17 19.60 28.86
CA PRO A 51 -20.28 18.99 29.58
C PRO A 51 -20.61 17.58 29.10
N ALA A 52 -21.09 16.73 30.02
CA ALA A 52 -21.39 15.33 29.72
C ALA A 52 -22.55 15.11 28.72
N HIS A 53 -23.42 16.10 28.52
CA HIS A 53 -24.56 16.01 27.60
C HIS A 53 -24.19 16.30 26.13
N VAL A 54 -22.96 16.73 25.85
CA VAL A 54 -22.51 17.02 24.48
C VAL A 54 -22.47 15.72 23.66
N ARG A 55 -23.18 15.70 22.53
CA ARG A 55 -23.23 14.58 21.58
C ARG A 55 -22.47 14.84 20.28
N ARG A 56 -22.09 16.10 20.03
CA ARG A 56 -21.32 16.52 18.86
C ARG A 56 -20.24 17.55 19.22
N VAL A 57 -19.05 17.39 18.66
CA VAL A 57 -17.95 18.36 18.74
C VAL A 57 -17.54 18.75 17.32
N ASP A 58 -17.66 20.03 17.00
CA ASP A 58 -17.14 20.62 15.78
C ASP A 58 -15.95 21.51 16.14
N LEU A 59 -14.76 21.17 15.64
CA LEU A 59 -13.53 21.92 15.82
C LEU A 59 -13.20 22.70 14.55
N ASP A 60 -13.17 24.02 14.65
CA ASP A 60 -12.81 24.94 13.58
C ASP A 60 -11.29 25.18 13.57
N MET A 61 -10.66 24.95 12.43
CA MET A 61 -9.22 25.05 12.21
C MET A 61 -8.82 26.27 11.35
N THR A 62 -9.74 27.20 11.10
CA THR A 62 -9.52 28.37 10.22
C THR A 62 -8.27 29.15 10.59
N ASP A 63 -8.04 29.36 11.89
CA ASP A 63 -6.95 30.18 12.43
C ASP A 63 -5.70 29.36 12.82
N VAL A 64 -5.65 28.09 12.37
CA VAL A 64 -4.46 27.25 12.51
C VAL A 64 -3.62 27.38 11.25
N VAL A 65 -2.48 28.07 11.37
CA VAL A 65 -1.64 28.44 10.21
C VAL A 65 -0.51 27.46 9.96
N PHE A 66 -0.12 26.69 10.97
CA PHE A 66 0.98 25.75 10.91
C PHE A 66 0.70 24.46 11.69
N MET A 67 1.18 23.34 11.18
CA MET A 67 1.27 22.08 11.91
C MET A 67 2.57 21.35 11.58
N ASP A 68 3.13 20.66 12.57
CA ASP A 68 4.14 19.63 12.35
C ASP A 68 3.49 18.23 12.51
N THR A 69 4.30 17.20 12.74
CA THR A 69 3.81 15.83 12.96
C THR A 69 2.96 15.69 14.24
N ALA A 70 3.10 16.58 15.22
CA ALA A 70 2.25 16.62 16.41
C ALA A 70 0.79 16.91 16.06
N GLY A 71 0.54 17.63 14.96
CA GLY A 71 -0.82 17.84 14.46
C GLY A 71 -1.54 16.56 14.04
N LEU A 72 -0.80 15.50 13.66
CA LEU A 72 -1.40 14.17 13.43
C LEU A 72 -1.79 13.49 14.74
N GLN A 73 -0.93 13.58 15.77
CA GLN A 73 -1.24 13.06 17.11
C GLN A 73 -2.43 13.80 17.74
N PHE A 74 -2.54 15.10 17.49
CA PHE A 74 -3.70 15.91 17.86
C PHE A 74 -5.01 15.34 17.29
N LEU A 75 -5.02 15.00 15.99
CA LEU A 75 -6.17 14.37 15.33
C LEU A 75 -6.48 12.98 15.88
N GLU A 76 -5.46 12.16 16.14
CA GLU A 76 -5.63 10.84 16.76
C GLU A 76 -6.27 10.96 18.15
N ARG A 77 -5.81 11.90 18.97
CA ARG A 77 -6.34 12.18 20.31
C ARG A 77 -7.79 12.65 20.24
N LEU A 78 -8.11 13.54 19.31
CA LEU A 78 -9.47 14.04 19.05
C LEU A 78 -10.41 12.90 18.64
N GLY A 79 -9.97 12.02 17.74
CA GLY A 79 -10.72 10.82 17.34
C GLY A 79 -10.90 9.82 18.48
N ALA A 80 -9.88 9.63 19.33
CA ALA A 80 -9.96 8.76 20.51
C ALA A 80 -10.98 9.28 21.54
N PHE A 81 -11.09 10.59 21.73
CA PHE A 81 -12.14 11.19 22.55
C PHE A 81 -13.54 10.87 22.01
N GLY A 82 -13.76 11.10 20.71
CA GLY A 82 -15.04 10.79 20.07
C GLY A 82 -15.48 9.34 20.27
N ARG A 83 -14.54 8.39 20.16
CA ARG A 83 -14.82 6.96 20.44
C ARG A 83 -15.17 6.70 21.89
N ARG A 84 -14.37 7.20 22.84
CA ARG A 84 -14.57 6.94 24.28
C ARG A 84 -15.87 7.52 24.83
N ARG A 85 -16.30 8.67 24.31
CA ARG A 85 -17.54 9.35 24.75
C ARG A 85 -18.74 9.06 23.85
N GLU A 86 -18.56 8.27 22.79
CA GLU A 86 -19.59 8.03 21.75
C GLU A 86 -20.15 9.33 21.14
N VAL A 87 -19.26 10.31 20.94
CA VAL A 87 -19.56 11.65 20.42
C VAL A 87 -19.13 11.76 18.96
N THR A 88 -19.94 12.41 18.12
CA THR A 88 -19.53 12.70 16.74
C THR A 88 -18.56 13.87 16.73
N VAL A 89 -17.35 13.66 16.21
CA VAL A 89 -16.32 14.70 16.14
C VAL A 89 -15.98 15.05 14.68
N ARG A 90 -15.87 16.35 14.39
CA ARG A 90 -15.45 16.87 13.09
C ARG A 90 -14.40 17.96 13.30
N SER A 91 -13.32 17.93 12.51
CA SER A 91 -12.45 19.10 12.32
C SER A 91 -12.76 19.70 10.94
N ARG A 92 -12.86 21.02 10.83
CA ARG A 92 -13.27 21.72 9.60
C ARG A 92 -12.36 22.92 9.32
N HIS A 93 -12.41 23.40 8.08
CA HIS A 93 -11.73 24.61 7.62
C HIS A 93 -10.20 24.56 7.72
N TRP A 94 -9.63 23.36 7.61
CA TRP A 94 -8.20 23.20 7.37
C TRP A 94 -7.79 23.94 6.11
N ASN A 95 -6.82 24.84 6.25
CA ASN A 95 -6.28 25.63 5.15
C ASN A 95 -4.75 25.63 5.18
N GLY A 96 -4.13 26.26 4.17
CA GLY A 96 -2.69 26.46 4.10
C GLY A 96 -1.86 25.19 4.27
N GLN A 97 -0.76 25.31 5.03
CA GLN A 97 0.18 24.22 5.27
C GLN A 97 -0.45 23.02 6.01
N PRO A 98 -1.32 23.21 7.03
CA PRO A 98 -2.01 22.10 7.67
C PRO A 98 -2.83 21.23 6.72
N ARG A 99 -3.65 21.85 5.84
CA ARG A 99 -4.42 21.09 4.84
C ARG A 99 -3.51 20.24 3.98
N ARG A 100 -2.38 20.81 3.52
CA ARG A 100 -1.42 20.10 2.67
C ARG A 100 -0.79 18.90 3.37
N ILE A 101 -0.46 19.03 4.66
CA ILE A 101 0.10 17.92 5.45
C ILE A 101 -0.90 16.78 5.58
N LEU A 102 -2.18 17.08 5.84
CA LEU A 102 -3.24 16.07 5.89
C LEU A 102 -3.41 15.34 4.57
N GLU A 103 -3.45 16.08 3.45
CA GLU A 103 -3.52 15.50 2.11
C GLU A 103 -2.34 14.56 1.82
N LEU A 104 -1.11 14.95 2.19
CA LEU A 104 0.11 14.17 2.02
C LEU A 104 0.18 12.93 2.93
N ALA A 105 -0.37 13.05 4.15
CA ALA A 105 -0.58 11.97 5.09
C ALA A 105 -1.74 11.05 4.67
N GLY A 106 -2.48 11.43 3.63
CA GLY A 106 -3.55 10.65 3.06
C GLY A 106 -4.90 10.78 3.76
N LEU A 107 -5.02 11.73 4.68
CA LEU A 107 -6.22 12.02 5.44
C LEU A 107 -7.09 13.01 4.66
N ASN A 108 -8.40 12.77 4.59
CA ASN A 108 -9.34 13.76 4.09
C ASN A 108 -9.66 14.78 5.22
N PRO A 109 -9.25 16.05 5.07
CA PRO A 109 -9.47 17.09 6.08
C PRO A 109 -10.95 17.43 6.31
N ASP A 110 -11.80 17.11 5.34
CA ASP A 110 -13.24 17.42 5.36
C ASP A 110 -14.08 16.21 5.78
N ALA A 111 -13.47 15.02 5.91
CA ALA A 111 -14.14 13.83 6.40
C ALA A 111 -14.36 13.92 7.92
N PRO A 112 -15.51 13.44 8.45
CA PRO A 112 -15.63 13.20 9.87
C PRO A 112 -14.47 12.33 10.34
N LEU A 113 -13.92 12.62 11.53
CA LEU A 113 -12.90 11.77 12.14
C LEU A 113 -13.56 10.47 12.59
N ARG A 114 -13.80 9.58 11.62
CA ARG A 114 -14.31 8.23 11.76
C ARG A 114 -13.37 7.35 10.96
N HIS A 115 -12.77 6.36 11.60
CA HIS A 115 -12.23 5.24 10.84
C HIS A 115 -12.99 3.97 11.17
N ALA A 116 -13.47 3.38 10.06
CA ALA A 116 -14.03 2.07 9.82
C ALA A 116 -14.19 1.16 11.05
N ALA A 117 -15.44 0.78 11.34
CA ALA A 117 -15.69 -0.60 11.70
C ALA A 117 -15.09 -1.46 10.58
N HIS A 118 -14.23 -2.42 10.91
CA HIS A 118 -13.66 -3.38 9.96
C HIS A 118 -14.73 -3.91 9.00
N PRO A 119 -14.61 -3.74 7.67
CA PRO A 119 -15.28 -4.60 6.74
C PRO A 119 -14.39 -5.82 6.52
N VAL A 120 -14.88 -6.97 6.97
CA VAL A 120 -14.53 -8.26 6.39
C VAL A 120 -15.05 -8.24 4.96
N ASP A 121 -14.17 -8.47 3.99
CA ASP A 121 -14.41 -8.70 2.55
C ASP A 121 -15.40 -7.76 1.84
N GLY A 122 -14.84 -6.83 1.06
CA GLY A 122 -15.60 -6.03 0.09
C GLY A 122 -15.02 -4.64 -0.09
N GLU A 123 -14.41 -4.41 -1.25
CA GLU A 123 -13.91 -3.11 -1.72
C GLU A 123 -15.06 -2.10 -1.84
N ALA A 124 -15.39 -1.43 -0.75
CA ALA A 124 -16.08 -0.15 -0.78
C ALA A 124 -15.03 0.95 -0.57
N GLU A 125 -14.81 1.77 -1.59
CA GLU A 125 -14.04 3.01 -1.49
C GLU A 125 -14.47 3.76 -0.21
N SER A 126 -13.55 3.86 0.75
CA SER A 126 -13.79 4.68 1.93
C SER A 126 -13.93 6.15 1.47
N PRO A 127 -15.06 6.84 1.74
CA PRO A 127 -15.30 8.23 1.29
C PRO A 127 -14.34 9.28 1.89
N GLY A 128 -13.29 8.86 2.58
CA GLY A 128 -12.31 9.69 3.27
C GLY A 128 -10.88 9.61 2.74
N ALA A 129 -10.62 8.97 1.61
CA ALA A 129 -9.27 8.92 1.03
C ALA A 129 -8.95 10.22 0.27
N SER A 130 -7.91 10.95 0.70
CA SER A 130 -7.31 12.07 -0.05
C SER A 130 -6.98 11.65 -1.50
N ALA A 131 -7.01 12.59 -2.45
CA ALA A 131 -6.62 12.33 -3.85
C ALA A 131 -5.22 11.69 -3.95
N VAL A 132 -4.28 12.11 -3.09
CA VAL A 132 -2.93 11.53 -2.99
C VAL A 132 -2.96 10.07 -2.53
N SER A 133 -3.88 9.71 -1.62
CA SER A 133 -4.05 8.32 -1.19
C SER A 133 -4.59 7.45 -2.31
N ARG A 134 -5.51 7.99 -3.12
CA ARG A 134 -6.09 7.27 -4.26
C ARG A 134 -5.04 7.02 -5.33
N GLU A 135 -4.27 8.04 -5.70
CA GLU A 135 -3.16 7.93 -6.64
C GLU A 135 -2.10 6.91 -6.16
N ARG A 136 -1.69 6.98 -4.89
CA ARG A 136 -0.74 6.00 -4.32
C ARG A 136 -1.30 4.58 -4.30
N ALA A 137 -2.59 4.42 -4.03
CA ALA A 137 -3.23 3.11 -4.03
C ALA A 137 -3.29 2.53 -5.45
N GLU A 138 -3.58 3.36 -6.45
CA GLU A 138 -3.56 2.96 -7.88
C GLU A 138 -2.15 2.54 -8.30
N GLN A 139 -1.13 3.36 -8.04
CA GLN A 139 0.27 3.01 -8.33
C GLN A 139 0.68 1.69 -7.66
N LEU A 140 0.28 1.47 -6.40
CA LEU A 140 0.60 0.23 -5.71
C LEU A 140 -0.08 -1.00 -6.34
N ARG A 141 -1.30 -0.86 -6.86
CA ARG A 141 -1.98 -1.94 -7.59
C ARG A 141 -1.28 -2.25 -8.91
N GLU A 142 -0.86 -1.22 -9.65
CA GLU A 142 -0.11 -1.38 -10.90
C GLU A 142 1.21 -2.12 -10.65
N LEU A 143 2.02 -1.66 -9.68
CA LEU A 143 3.27 -2.31 -9.31
C LEU A 143 3.06 -3.77 -8.87
N ARG A 144 2.01 -4.06 -8.09
CA ARG A 144 1.69 -5.44 -7.69
C ARG A 144 1.38 -6.33 -8.88
N THR A 145 0.63 -5.79 -9.84
CA THR A 145 0.27 -6.51 -11.08
C THR A 145 1.51 -6.81 -11.90
N GLU A 146 2.39 -5.82 -12.08
CA GLU A 146 3.66 -5.98 -12.79
C GLU A 146 4.59 -6.99 -12.10
N VAL A 147 4.73 -6.91 -10.77
CA VAL A 147 5.50 -7.88 -9.99
C VAL A 147 4.95 -9.29 -10.16
N GLU A 148 3.62 -9.48 -10.17
CA GLU A 148 3.03 -10.80 -10.34
C GLU A 148 3.25 -11.35 -11.75
N GLN A 149 3.12 -10.51 -12.78
CA GLN A 149 3.45 -10.88 -14.17
C GLN A 149 4.93 -11.26 -14.31
N LEU A 150 5.84 -10.50 -13.69
CA LEU A 150 7.28 -10.79 -13.67
C LEU A 150 7.57 -12.10 -12.93
N LYS A 151 6.95 -12.33 -11.77
CA LYS A 151 7.07 -13.60 -11.03
C LYS A 151 6.58 -14.78 -11.86
N GLN A 152 5.44 -14.63 -12.55
CA GLN A 152 4.91 -15.67 -13.42
C GLN A 152 5.83 -15.95 -14.61
N ALA A 153 6.39 -14.91 -15.22
CA ALA A 153 7.39 -15.04 -16.29
C ALA A 153 8.65 -15.75 -15.77
N MET A 154 9.16 -15.33 -14.60
CA MET A 154 10.31 -15.93 -13.92
C MET A 154 10.06 -17.36 -13.44
N ALA A 155 8.83 -17.76 -13.14
CA ALA A 155 8.50 -19.13 -12.74
C ALA A 155 8.48 -20.11 -13.93
N SER A 156 8.32 -19.61 -15.16
CA SER A 156 8.18 -20.45 -16.37
C SER A 156 9.49 -20.74 -17.10
N ARG A 157 10.53 -19.91 -16.91
CA ARG A 157 11.87 -20.05 -17.50
C ARG A 157 12.77 -21.13 -16.85
N PRO A 158 12.70 -21.40 -15.53
CA PRO A 158 13.59 -22.34 -14.84
C PRO A 158 13.46 -23.77 -15.34
N VAL A 159 12.26 -24.24 -15.67
CA VAL A 159 12.06 -25.66 -16.00
C VAL A 159 12.68 -26.04 -17.34
N ILE A 160 12.63 -25.14 -18.32
CA ILE A 160 13.24 -25.36 -19.64
C ILE A 160 14.76 -25.30 -19.54
N ASP A 161 15.30 -24.33 -18.81
CA ASP A 161 16.74 -24.22 -18.61
C ASP A 161 17.31 -25.37 -17.77
N GLN A 162 16.57 -25.86 -16.77
CA GLN A 162 16.92 -27.07 -16.02
C GLN A 162 16.91 -28.31 -16.92
N ALA A 163 15.88 -28.50 -17.74
CA ALA A 163 15.82 -29.63 -18.67
C ALA A 163 16.97 -29.60 -19.70
N ARG A 164 17.34 -28.40 -20.18
CA ARG A 164 18.54 -28.22 -21.01
C ARG A 164 19.80 -28.63 -20.26
N GLY A 165 19.95 -28.19 -19.01
CA GLY A 165 21.07 -28.59 -18.15
C GLY A 165 21.17 -30.11 -17.93
N VAL A 166 20.03 -30.78 -17.71
CA VAL A 166 19.96 -32.25 -17.60
C VAL A 166 20.44 -32.92 -18.88
N LEU A 167 19.94 -32.49 -20.05
CA LEU A 167 20.35 -33.07 -21.34
C LEU A 167 21.84 -32.83 -21.63
N MET A 168 22.35 -31.63 -21.32
CA MET A 168 23.77 -31.32 -21.44
C MET A 168 24.63 -32.24 -20.58
N ALA A 169 24.22 -32.49 -19.33
CA ALA A 169 24.94 -33.37 -18.41
C ALA A 169 24.89 -34.85 -18.80
N VAL A 170 23.72 -35.34 -19.24
CA VAL A 170 23.51 -36.76 -19.56
C VAL A 170 24.11 -37.13 -20.92
N HIS A 171 24.05 -36.23 -21.89
CA HIS A 171 24.45 -36.51 -23.28
C HIS A 171 25.71 -35.79 -23.74
N ALA A 172 26.38 -35.03 -22.85
CA ALA A 172 27.58 -34.26 -23.15
C ALA A 172 27.42 -33.34 -24.39
N CYS A 173 26.24 -32.72 -24.54
CA CYS A 173 25.92 -31.87 -25.69
C CYS A 173 25.97 -30.38 -25.35
N THR A 174 26.01 -29.52 -26.37
CA THR A 174 25.94 -28.07 -26.19
C THR A 174 24.55 -27.62 -25.76
N SER A 175 24.46 -26.40 -25.24
CA SER A 175 23.19 -25.78 -24.82
C SER A 175 22.22 -25.54 -25.99
N GLU A 176 22.75 -25.39 -27.21
CA GLU A 176 21.97 -25.25 -28.45
C GLU A 176 21.42 -26.61 -28.90
N GLN A 177 22.25 -27.66 -28.89
CA GLN A 177 21.81 -29.03 -29.18
C GLN A 177 20.73 -29.49 -28.20
N ALA A 178 20.88 -29.19 -26.89
CA ALA A 178 19.87 -29.50 -25.88
C ALA A 178 18.53 -28.78 -26.15
N TRP A 179 18.56 -27.53 -26.63
CA TRP A 179 17.35 -26.81 -27.02
C TRP A 179 16.65 -27.46 -28.21
N GLU A 180 17.41 -27.81 -29.26
CA GLU A 180 16.86 -28.47 -30.44
C GLU A 180 16.27 -29.85 -30.11
N ILE A 181 16.92 -30.62 -29.23
CA ILE A 181 16.38 -31.91 -28.74
C ILE A 181 15.02 -31.72 -28.06
N LEU A 182 14.88 -30.73 -27.17
CA LEU A 182 13.59 -30.45 -26.50
C LEU A 182 12.53 -29.98 -27.50
N ARG A 183 12.91 -29.14 -28.46
CA ARG A 183 12.01 -28.61 -29.49
C ARG A 183 11.50 -29.72 -30.41
N GLU A 184 12.38 -30.59 -30.90
CA GLU A 184 12.03 -31.73 -31.74
C GLU A 184 11.19 -32.76 -30.97
N ALA A 185 11.54 -33.06 -29.71
CA ALA A 185 10.75 -33.96 -28.88
C ALA A 185 9.33 -33.41 -28.61
N SER A 186 9.19 -32.10 -28.39
CA SER A 186 7.89 -31.42 -28.26
C SER A 186 7.04 -31.55 -29.52
N GLN A 187 7.63 -31.36 -30.71
CA GLN A 187 6.93 -31.50 -31.99
C GLN A 187 6.51 -32.94 -32.25
N ARG A 188 7.41 -33.91 -32.04
CA ARG A 188 7.16 -35.34 -32.28
C ARG A 188 6.12 -35.94 -31.35
N SER A 189 5.98 -35.42 -30.14
CA SER A 189 4.99 -35.87 -29.15
C SER A 189 3.73 -35.01 -29.11
N ASN A 190 3.68 -33.89 -29.85
CA ASN A 190 2.61 -32.89 -29.76
C ASN A 190 2.32 -32.41 -28.32
N ILE A 191 3.34 -32.36 -27.45
CA ILE A 191 3.25 -31.90 -26.06
C ILE A 191 3.88 -30.51 -25.98
N LYS A 192 3.27 -29.60 -25.21
CA LYS A 192 3.82 -28.25 -24.95
C LYS A 192 5.25 -28.36 -24.42
N LEU A 193 6.19 -27.60 -24.99
CA LEU A 193 7.62 -27.61 -24.63
C LEU A 193 7.88 -27.55 -23.12
N ARG A 194 7.15 -26.71 -22.39
CA ARG A 194 7.24 -26.59 -20.92
C ARG A 194 6.94 -27.91 -20.19
N ALA A 195 6.00 -28.72 -20.70
CA ALA A 195 5.64 -30.00 -20.12
C ALA A 195 6.64 -31.09 -20.50
N VAL A 196 7.23 -31.02 -21.71
CA VAL A 196 8.39 -31.85 -22.08
C VAL A 196 9.56 -31.58 -21.16
N ALA A 197 9.91 -30.30 -20.96
CA ALA A 197 10.98 -29.89 -20.04
C ALA A 197 10.72 -30.37 -18.60
N ALA A 198 9.49 -30.20 -18.09
CA ALA A 198 9.12 -30.69 -16.77
C ALA A 198 9.31 -32.22 -16.65
N ALA A 199 8.93 -32.98 -17.68
CA ALA A 199 9.09 -34.43 -17.69
C ALA A 199 10.56 -34.87 -17.78
N VAL A 200 11.41 -34.12 -18.49
CA VAL A 200 12.87 -34.35 -18.53
C VAL A 200 13.50 -34.07 -17.18
N THR A 201 13.17 -32.94 -16.54
CA THR A 201 13.67 -32.60 -15.20
C THR A 201 13.21 -33.61 -14.16
N ALA A 202 11.92 -33.96 -14.15
CA ALA A 202 11.37 -34.97 -13.24
C ALA A 202 12.03 -36.34 -13.46
N GLY A 203 12.28 -36.74 -14.70
CA GLY A 203 12.97 -38.00 -15.00
C GLY A 203 14.44 -38.06 -14.55
N ALA A 204 15.04 -36.94 -14.16
CA ALA A 204 16.37 -36.90 -13.56
C ALA A 204 16.35 -37.02 -12.02
N GLU A 205 15.18 -36.92 -11.39
CA GLU A 205 15.02 -37.12 -9.95
C GLU A 205 14.92 -38.63 -9.63
N PRO A 206 15.51 -39.11 -8.51
CA PRO A 206 15.53 -40.54 -8.17
C PRO A 206 14.14 -41.21 -8.09
N ASP A 207 13.12 -40.46 -7.65
CA ASP A 207 11.74 -40.93 -7.48
C ASP A 207 10.75 -40.25 -8.45
N GLY A 208 11.26 -39.61 -9.50
CA GLY A 208 10.44 -38.86 -10.43
C GLY A 208 9.53 -39.75 -11.30
N PRO A 209 8.32 -39.28 -11.65
CA PRO A 209 7.43 -40.03 -12.52
C PRO A 209 8.07 -40.24 -13.90
N ALA A 210 8.08 -41.50 -14.35
CA ALA A 210 8.62 -41.81 -15.68
C ALA A 210 7.80 -41.09 -16.76
N PRO A 211 8.45 -40.45 -17.76
CA PRO A 211 7.75 -39.86 -18.87
C PRO A 211 6.91 -40.89 -19.63
N SER A 212 5.86 -40.44 -20.32
CA SER A 212 5.05 -41.32 -21.16
C SER A 212 5.92 -42.04 -22.20
N GLU A 213 5.51 -43.24 -22.63
CA GLU A 213 6.26 -44.00 -23.64
C GLU A 213 6.44 -43.21 -24.94
N GLU A 214 5.41 -42.48 -25.34
CA GLU A 214 5.44 -41.60 -26.49
C GLU A 214 6.52 -40.52 -26.37
N LEU A 215 6.58 -39.84 -25.21
CA LEU A 215 7.60 -38.82 -24.96
C LEU A 215 9.01 -39.44 -24.89
N ARG A 216 9.17 -40.62 -24.29
CA ARG A 216 10.45 -41.33 -24.25
C ARG A 216 10.92 -41.76 -25.64
N ARG A 217 10.03 -42.16 -26.54
CA ARG A 217 10.38 -42.43 -27.94
C ARG A 217 10.76 -41.16 -28.68
N ALA A 218 10.02 -40.08 -28.49
CA ALA A 218 10.31 -38.78 -29.10
C ALA A 218 11.69 -38.24 -28.68
N LEU A 219 12.00 -38.29 -27.37
CA LEU A 219 13.30 -37.86 -26.84
C LEU A 219 14.46 -38.71 -27.38
N ARG A 220 14.36 -40.04 -27.37
CA ARG A 220 15.40 -40.92 -27.93
C ARG A 220 15.67 -40.63 -29.41
N ALA A 221 14.61 -40.40 -30.18
CA ALA A 221 14.75 -40.10 -31.60
C ALA A 221 15.41 -38.73 -31.84
N ALA A 222 15.04 -37.70 -31.07
CA ALA A 222 15.64 -36.37 -31.16
C ALA A 222 17.12 -36.36 -30.74
N VAL A 223 17.47 -37.03 -29.64
CA VAL A 223 18.87 -37.21 -29.20
C VAL A 223 19.69 -37.89 -30.29
N SER A 224 19.15 -38.95 -30.90
CA SER A 224 19.83 -39.67 -31.98
C SER A 224 19.97 -38.85 -33.27
N HIS A 225 19.17 -37.81 -33.47
CA HIS A 225 19.24 -36.94 -34.65
C HIS A 225 20.30 -35.86 -34.46
N HIS A 226 20.37 -35.26 -33.27
CA HIS A 226 21.20 -34.08 -32.99
C HIS A 226 22.61 -34.40 -32.46
N LEU A 227 22.88 -35.63 -32.04
CA LEU A 227 24.17 -36.05 -31.44
C LEU A 227 24.93 -37.11 -32.26
N ARG A 228 24.66 -37.22 -33.56
CA ARG A 228 25.44 -38.06 -34.48
C ARG A 228 26.60 -37.31 -35.11
#